data_AF-A0A3P7LLY3-F1
#
_entry.id   AF-A0A3P7LLY3-F1
#
_cell.length_a   1.000
_cell.length_b   1.000
_cell.length_c   1.000
_cell.angle_alpha   90.00
_cell.angle_beta   90.00
_cell.angle_gamma   90.00
#
_symmetry.space_group_name_H-M   'P 1'
#
loop_
_entity.id
_entity.type
_entity.pdbx_description
1 polymer ?
#
loop_
_entity_poly.entity_id
_entity_poly.type
_entity_poly.pdbx_seq_one_letter_code
_entity_poly.pdbx_strand_id
1 'polypeptide(L)'
;MGNAIGFVRSMSSGAAAVASQMKAYDTIENEIEITEDEGKLVVAAVFDKRETPLRALKELLTDLRNQANKNRDFTKMLVEVFRRAFLDDSKYAHLLNFYVAVPALTVNYVEHMLVCRDRLKKRAQQNKETTFTDDGFIMGLAYILTVLNLWPQFSSLNWFRSISKKCTADYEALTEEMKTSKDPRNVHLKTARLQAFEREFKLLSYTFQSARVFLSIDEDVE
;
A
#
# COMPACT_ATOMS: atom_id res chain seq x y z
N MET A 1 7.64 4.21 12.91
CA MET A 1 6.86 2.97 12.70
C MET A 1 6.30 2.90 11.29
N GLY A 2 5.45 3.85 10.87
CA GLY A 2 4.87 3.89 9.52
C GLY A 2 5.87 3.73 8.37
N ASN A 3 6.99 4.46 8.37
CA ASN A 3 8.02 4.35 7.32
C ASN A 3 8.65 2.95 7.24
N ALA A 4 8.82 2.27 8.37
CA ALA A 4 9.35 0.90 8.38
C ALA A 4 8.34 -0.08 7.77
N ILE A 5 7.05 0.06 8.12
CA ILE A 5 5.97 -0.76 7.55
C ILE A 5 5.81 -0.47 6.05
N GLY A 6 5.89 0.80 5.63
CA GLY A 6 5.88 1.21 4.22
C GLY A 6 7.06 0.64 3.43
N PHE A 7 8.24 0.58 4.03
CA PHE A 7 9.40 -0.10 3.43
C PHE A 7 9.16 -1.60 3.22
N VAL A 8 8.68 -2.32 4.24
CA VAL A 8 8.35 -3.75 4.15
C VAL A 8 7.30 -4.02 3.06
N ARG A 9 6.27 -3.18 3.01
CA ARG A 9 5.23 -3.22 1.98
C ARG A 9 5.80 -2.99 0.58
N SER A 10 6.68 -2.00 0.43
CA SER A 10 7.32 -1.68 -0.86
C SER A 10 8.18 -2.84 -1.34
N MET A 11 8.96 -3.44 -0.45
CA MET A 11 9.78 -4.63 -0.75
C MET A 11 8.91 -5.82 -1.17
N SER A 12 7.81 -6.06 -0.44
CA SER A 12 6.86 -7.15 -0.75
C SER A 12 6.15 -6.93 -2.08
N SER A 13 5.75 -5.69 -2.36
CA SER A 13 5.11 -5.33 -3.64
C SER A 13 6.08 -5.44 -4.81
N GLY A 14 7.34 -5.04 -4.61
CA GLY A 14 8.42 -5.21 -5.60
C GLY A 14 8.68 -6.68 -5.91
N ALA A 15 8.77 -7.53 -4.89
CA ALA A 15 8.93 -8.97 -5.07
C ALA A 15 7.75 -9.59 -5.84
N ALA A 16 6.51 -9.21 -5.50
CA ALA A 16 5.31 -9.68 -6.20
C ALA A 16 5.27 -9.22 -7.66
N ALA A 17 5.70 -8.00 -7.95
CA ALA A 17 5.77 -7.47 -9.32
C ALA A 17 6.77 -8.26 -10.17
N VAL A 18 7.95 -8.58 -9.63
CA VAL A 18 8.95 -9.42 -10.31
C VAL A 18 8.39 -10.82 -10.57
N ALA A 19 7.76 -11.44 -9.57
CA ALA A 19 7.11 -12.74 -9.74
C ALA A 19 6.00 -12.70 -10.82
N SER A 20 5.20 -11.64 -10.84
CA SER A 20 4.17 -11.45 -11.87
C SER A 20 4.74 -11.26 -13.27
N GLN A 21 5.88 -10.58 -13.41
CA GLN A 21 6.57 -10.43 -14.70
C GLN A 21 7.18 -11.75 -15.16
N MET A 22 7.71 -12.55 -14.23
CA MET A 22 8.21 -13.90 -14.51
C MET A 22 7.11 -14.83 -15.02
N LYS A 23 5.85 -14.63 -14.63
CA LYS A 23 4.70 -15.37 -15.16
C LYS A 23 4.52 -15.20 -16.68
N ALA A 24 4.98 -14.10 -17.28
CA ALA A 24 4.96 -13.94 -18.74
C ALA A 24 5.97 -14.83 -19.47
N TYR A 25 6.97 -15.35 -18.75
CA TYR A 25 7.95 -16.32 -19.23
C TYR A 25 7.57 -17.76 -18.86
N ASP A 26 6.45 -17.94 -18.18
CA ASP A 26 5.86 -19.24 -17.89
C ASP A 26 5.14 -19.75 -19.14
N THR A 27 5.92 -20.23 -20.11
CA THR A 27 5.43 -20.76 -21.40
C THR A 27 4.92 -22.20 -21.30
N ILE A 28 4.78 -22.73 -20.08
CA ILE A 28 4.34 -24.10 -19.84
C ILE A 28 2.83 -24.06 -19.55
N GLU A 29 2.01 -24.33 -20.56
CA GLU A 29 0.53 -24.31 -20.45
C GLU A 29 -0.03 -25.43 -19.56
N ASN A 30 0.76 -26.47 -19.29
CA ASN A 30 0.36 -27.63 -18.48
C ASN A 30 1.13 -27.62 -17.16
N GLU A 31 0.46 -27.95 -16.05
CA GLU A 31 1.17 -28.34 -14.83
C GLU A 31 2.18 -29.44 -15.19
N ILE A 32 3.39 -29.36 -14.66
CA ILE A 32 4.35 -30.46 -14.74
C ILE A 32 3.77 -31.59 -13.86
N GLU A 33 2.90 -32.41 -14.44
CA GLU A 33 2.45 -33.67 -13.85
C GLU A 33 3.65 -34.62 -13.85
N ILE A 34 4.34 -34.69 -12.71
CA ILE A 34 5.25 -35.79 -12.43
C ILE A 34 4.37 -36.93 -11.94
N THR A 35 3.85 -37.74 -12.86
CA THR A 35 3.26 -39.02 -12.51
C THR A 35 4.38 -39.88 -11.93
N GLU A 36 4.31 -40.19 -10.63
CA GLU A 36 5.05 -41.32 -10.05
C GLU A 36 4.41 -42.61 -10.56
N ASP A 37 4.47 -42.85 -11.87
CA ASP A 37 4.07 -44.15 -12.40
C ASP A 37 5.26 -45.09 -12.29
N GLU A 38 5.01 -46.19 -11.60
CA GLU A 38 6.00 -47.21 -11.29
C GLU A 38 6.59 -47.78 -12.58
N GLY A 39 7.84 -47.39 -12.85
CA GLY A 39 8.76 -48.20 -13.66
C GLY A 39 8.58 -48.12 -15.17
N LYS A 40 9.06 -47.03 -15.78
CA LYS A 40 10.00 -47.06 -16.93
C LYS A 40 10.31 -45.64 -17.41
N LEU A 41 11.38 -45.07 -16.89
CA LEU A 41 12.14 -44.06 -17.61
C LEU A 41 13.40 -44.74 -18.18
N VAL A 42 13.29 -45.24 -19.41
CA VAL A 42 14.46 -45.65 -20.19
C VAL A 42 15.01 -44.41 -20.88
N VAL A 43 15.84 -43.66 -20.16
CA VAL A 43 16.94 -42.93 -20.78
C VAL A 43 18.19 -43.36 -20.03
N ALA A 44 18.79 -44.43 -20.56
CA ALA A 44 20.10 -44.88 -20.15
C ALA A 44 21.14 -43.82 -20.55
N ALA A 45 21.49 -42.94 -19.62
CA ALA A 45 22.80 -42.30 -19.58
C ALA A 45 23.01 -41.65 -18.20
N VAL A 46 23.61 -42.42 -17.29
CA VAL A 46 24.61 -41.95 -16.31
C VAL A 46 24.30 -40.62 -15.62
N PHE A 47 23.28 -40.57 -14.76
CA PHE A 47 23.34 -39.71 -13.59
C PHE A 47 22.62 -40.40 -12.44
N ASP A 48 23.29 -40.42 -11.30
CA ASP A 48 22.94 -41.17 -10.10
C ASP A 48 21.51 -40.85 -9.63
N LYS A 49 20.87 -41.84 -9.00
CA LYS A 49 19.46 -41.86 -8.55
C LYS A 49 19.18 -40.92 -7.37
N ARG A 50 20.01 -39.91 -7.13
CA ARG A 50 19.90 -38.96 -6.03
C ARG A 50 20.16 -37.58 -6.59
N GLU A 51 19.16 -36.70 -6.48
CA GLU A 51 19.21 -35.28 -6.90
C GLU A 51 19.13 -35.05 -8.41
N THR A 52 17.92 -35.16 -8.97
CA THR A 52 17.63 -34.48 -10.24
C THR A 52 17.60 -32.97 -9.98
N PRO A 53 18.13 -32.13 -10.89
CA PRO A 53 18.06 -30.66 -10.79
C PRO A 53 16.62 -30.16 -10.56
N LEU A 54 15.62 -30.90 -11.06
CA LEU A 54 14.19 -30.66 -10.86
C LEU A 54 13.76 -30.79 -9.39
N ARG A 55 14.29 -31.78 -8.65
CA ARG A 55 13.98 -31.95 -7.23
C ARG A 55 14.57 -30.83 -6.38
N ALA A 56 15.82 -30.46 -6.64
CA ALA A 56 16.47 -29.33 -5.98
C ALA A 56 15.75 -28.00 -6.27
N LEU A 57 15.29 -27.79 -7.51
CA LEU A 57 14.47 -26.64 -7.89
C LEU A 57 13.13 -26.63 -7.11
N LYS A 58 12.44 -27.78 -7.02
CA LYS A 58 11.17 -27.90 -6.29
C LYS A 58 11.33 -27.61 -4.81
N GLU A 59 12.39 -28.12 -4.18
CA GLU A 59 12.71 -27.85 -2.78
C GLU A 59 13.00 -26.36 -2.56
N LEU A 60 13.82 -25.72 -3.41
CA LEU A 60 14.06 -24.28 -3.39
C LEU A 60 12.78 -23.45 -3.56
N LEU A 61 11.92 -23.83 -4.49
CA LEU A 61 10.68 -23.09 -4.79
C LEU A 61 9.68 -23.23 -3.63
N THR A 62 9.65 -24.41 -2.99
CA THR A 62 8.87 -24.65 -1.78
C THR A 62 9.42 -23.84 -0.61
N ASP A 63 10.74 -23.78 -0.42
CA ASP A 63 11.38 -22.99 0.62
C ASP A 63 11.16 -21.49 0.42
N LEU A 64 11.27 -20.99 -0.81
CA LEU A 64 10.96 -19.59 -1.15
C LEU A 64 9.49 -19.26 -0.88
N ARG A 65 8.56 -20.17 -1.24
CA ARG A 65 7.13 -20.01 -0.93
C ARG A 65 6.89 -19.97 0.58
N ASN A 66 7.53 -20.86 1.32
CA ASN A 66 7.44 -20.90 2.78
C ASN A 66 8.03 -19.64 3.43
N GLN A 67 9.15 -19.12 2.92
CA GLN A 67 9.73 -17.86 3.39
C GLN A 67 8.86 -16.64 3.07
N ALA A 68 8.24 -16.60 1.88
CA ALA A 68 7.32 -15.53 1.51
C ALA A 68 6.08 -15.49 2.41
N ASN A 69 5.54 -16.67 2.75
CA ASN A 69 4.41 -16.79 3.67
C ASN A 69 4.79 -16.38 5.11
N LYS A 70 5.98 -16.76 5.60
CA LYS A 70 6.49 -16.32 6.92
C LYS A 70 6.56 -14.79 7.05
N ASN A 71 6.85 -14.05 5.97
CA ASN A 71 6.87 -12.59 6.00
C ASN A 71 5.47 -11.98 6.24
N ARG A 72 4.40 -12.61 5.76
CA ARG A 72 3.02 -12.22 6.10
C ARG A 72 2.72 -12.49 7.58
N ASP A 73 3.24 -13.58 8.14
CA ASP A 73 3.02 -13.95 9.54
C ASP A 73 3.62 -12.94 10.53
N PHE A 74 4.78 -12.34 10.22
CA PHE A 74 5.35 -11.28 11.08
C PHE A 74 4.47 -10.04 11.14
N THR A 75 3.85 -9.64 10.01
CA THR A 75 2.95 -8.49 9.98
C THR A 75 1.66 -8.79 10.75
N LYS A 76 1.11 -10.00 10.56
CA LYS A 76 -0.05 -10.49 11.34
C LYS A 76 0.27 -10.50 12.85
N MET A 77 1.41 -11.08 13.24
CA MET A 77 1.87 -11.14 14.64
C MET A 77 2.02 -9.74 15.23
N LEU A 78 2.63 -8.80 14.50
CA LEU A 78 2.81 -7.42 14.97
C LEU A 78 1.45 -6.76 15.25
N VAL A 79 0.49 -6.87 14.34
CA VAL A 79 -0.84 -6.31 14.53
C VAL A 79 -1.54 -6.95 15.74
N GLU A 80 -1.46 -8.27 15.88
CA GLU A 80 -2.15 -9.01 16.95
C GLU A 80 -1.58 -8.73 18.34
N VAL A 81 -0.25 -8.66 18.48
CA VAL A 81 0.40 -8.33 19.76
C VAL A 81 -0.03 -6.95 20.26
N PHE A 82 -0.01 -5.95 19.38
CA PHE A 82 -0.40 -4.60 19.76
C PHE A 82 -1.92 -4.47 19.94
N ARG A 83 -2.72 -5.23 19.18
CA ARG A 83 -4.17 -5.27 19.35
C ARG A 83 -4.54 -5.71 20.77
N ARG A 84 -4.00 -6.83 21.24
CA ARG A 84 -4.22 -7.33 22.61
C ARG A 84 -3.76 -6.30 23.65
N ALA A 85 -2.56 -5.74 23.47
CA ALA A 85 -2.02 -4.75 24.39
C ALA A 85 -2.88 -3.48 24.54
N PHE A 86 -3.55 -3.04 23.47
CA PHE A 86 -4.35 -1.81 23.49
C PHE A 86 -5.85 -2.04 23.77
N LEU A 87 -6.42 -3.17 23.36
CA LEU A 87 -7.85 -3.43 23.54
C LEU A 87 -8.19 -4.05 24.90
N ASP A 88 -7.27 -4.81 25.51
CA ASP A 88 -7.54 -5.50 26.78
C ASP A 88 -7.42 -4.59 28.01
N ASP A 89 -6.81 -3.41 27.86
CA ASP A 89 -6.57 -2.46 28.94
C ASP A 89 -7.45 -1.19 28.82
N SER A 90 -8.37 -1.03 29.78
CA SER A 90 -9.28 0.12 29.91
C SER A 90 -8.58 1.49 29.88
N LYS A 91 -7.30 1.56 30.24
CA LYS A 91 -6.48 2.77 30.17
C LYS A 91 -6.43 3.37 28.76
N TYR A 92 -6.54 2.54 27.73
CA TYR A 92 -6.44 2.97 26.33
C TYR A 92 -7.79 3.19 25.64
N ALA A 93 -8.90 3.18 26.38
CA ALA A 93 -10.24 3.39 25.81
C ALA A 93 -10.38 4.69 24.98
N HIS A 94 -9.63 5.73 25.33
CA HIS A 94 -9.59 6.99 24.58
C HIS A 94 -9.09 6.83 23.14
N LEU A 95 -8.27 5.80 22.86
CA LEU A 95 -7.75 5.52 21.52
C LEU A 95 -8.86 5.04 20.56
N LEU A 96 -9.99 4.54 21.07
CA LEU A 96 -11.12 4.14 20.22
C LEU A 96 -11.74 5.31 19.45
N ASN A 97 -11.48 6.56 19.88
CA ASN A 97 -11.91 7.77 19.17
C ASN A 97 -10.88 8.26 18.14
N PHE A 98 -9.76 7.57 17.96
CA PHE A 98 -8.67 8.00 17.06
C PHE A 98 -9.14 8.23 15.62
N TYR A 99 -10.14 7.48 15.14
CA TYR A 99 -10.69 7.61 13.80
C TYR A 99 -11.20 9.04 13.48
N VAL A 100 -11.60 9.80 14.51
CA VAL A 100 -12.06 11.20 14.38
C VAL A 100 -10.91 12.15 14.02
N ALA A 101 -9.68 11.84 14.46
CA ALA A 101 -8.50 12.64 14.16
C ALA A 101 -7.96 12.41 12.74
N VAL A 102 -8.24 11.24 12.14
CA VAL A 102 -7.70 10.83 10.82
C VAL A 102 -8.01 11.86 9.72
N PRO A 103 -9.24 12.40 9.57
CA PRO A 103 -9.53 13.47 8.61
C PRO A 103 -8.56 14.66 8.70
N ALA A 104 -8.41 15.25 9.89
CA ALA A 104 -7.55 16.42 10.09
C ALA A 104 -6.08 16.09 9.77
N LEU A 105 -5.62 14.91 10.19
CA LEU A 105 -4.28 14.41 9.92
C LEU A 105 -4.02 14.24 8.41
N THR A 106 -4.98 13.70 7.65
CA THR A 106 -4.85 13.53 6.19
C THR A 106 -4.79 14.87 5.44
N VAL A 107 -5.55 15.89 5.87
CA VAL A 107 -5.47 17.23 5.28
C VAL A 107 -4.09 17.86 5.53
N ASN A 108 -3.67 17.88 6.79
CA ASN A 108 -2.37 18.43 7.18
C ASN A 108 -1.22 17.75 6.43
N TYR A 109 -1.29 16.42 6.29
CA TYR A 109 -0.31 15.67 5.52
C TYR A 109 -0.29 16.06 4.04
N VAL A 110 -1.45 16.21 3.38
CA VAL A 110 -1.51 16.61 1.96
C VAL A 110 -0.96 18.02 1.76
N GLU A 111 -1.28 18.95 2.65
CA GLU A 111 -0.72 20.31 2.60
C GLU A 111 0.80 20.30 2.76
N HIS A 112 1.31 19.54 3.72
CA HIS A 112 2.74 19.37 3.90
C HIS A 112 3.40 18.70 2.68
N MET A 113 2.75 17.69 2.09
CA MET A 113 3.21 17.00 0.87
C MET A 113 3.36 17.96 -0.31
N LEU A 114 2.39 18.86 -0.51
CA LEU A 114 2.46 19.87 -1.56
C LEU A 114 3.66 20.81 -1.36
N VAL A 115 3.90 21.28 -0.13
CA VAL A 115 5.03 22.15 0.20
C VAL A 115 6.36 21.42 -0.03
N CYS A 116 6.47 20.17 0.42
CA CYS A 116 7.65 19.33 0.19
C CYS A 116 7.93 19.14 -1.30
N ARG A 117 6.89 18.83 -2.09
CA ARG A 117 7.00 18.65 -3.54
C ARG A 117 7.41 19.93 -4.25
N ASP A 118 6.92 21.09 -3.82
CA ASP A 118 7.32 22.38 -4.39
C ASP A 118 8.77 22.73 -4.06
N ARG A 119 9.24 22.42 -2.84
CA ARG A 119 10.66 22.52 -2.47
C ARG A 119 11.52 21.57 -3.29
N LEU A 120 11.03 20.35 -3.53
CA LEU A 120 11.73 19.34 -4.31
C LEU A 120 11.86 19.76 -5.77
N LYS A 121 10.80 20.27 -6.40
CA LYS A 121 10.85 20.78 -7.78
C LYS A 121 11.92 21.86 -7.97
N LYS A 122 12.09 22.75 -6.99
CA LYS A 122 13.15 23.78 -7.00
C LYS A 122 14.56 23.17 -6.88
N ARG A 123 14.71 22.08 -6.11
CA ARG A 123 16.01 21.38 -5.92
C ARG A 123 16.32 20.35 -7.01
N ALA A 124 15.31 19.75 -7.62
CA ALA A 124 15.45 18.78 -8.71
C ALA A 124 16.01 19.43 -9.99
N GLN A 125 15.85 20.75 -10.13
CA GLN A 125 16.57 21.55 -11.13
C GLN A 125 18.10 21.57 -10.89
N GLN A 126 18.56 21.21 -9.69
CA GLN A 126 19.99 21.20 -9.30
C GLN A 126 20.56 19.77 -9.18
N ASN A 127 19.77 18.77 -8.77
CA ASN A 127 20.20 17.37 -8.63
C ASN A 127 19.11 16.41 -9.14
N LYS A 128 19.46 15.54 -10.09
CA LYS A 128 18.51 14.81 -10.96
C LYS A 128 17.87 13.55 -10.34
N GLU A 129 18.16 13.22 -9.09
CA GLU A 129 17.77 11.94 -8.49
C GLU A 129 17.16 12.11 -7.10
N THR A 130 15.97 12.70 -7.03
CA THR A 130 15.21 12.69 -5.77
C THR A 130 13.78 12.27 -6.02
N THR A 131 13.49 11.00 -5.79
CA THR A 131 12.13 10.46 -5.76
C THR A 131 11.63 10.56 -4.33
N PHE A 132 10.67 11.46 -4.08
CA PHE A 132 10.02 11.57 -2.77
C PHE A 132 8.76 10.71 -2.79
N THR A 133 8.78 9.61 -2.05
CA THR A 133 7.62 8.75 -1.83
C THR A 133 7.54 8.53 -0.33
N ASP A 134 6.51 9.08 0.30
CA ASP A 134 6.26 8.90 1.73
C ASP A 134 4.90 8.22 1.89
N ASP A 135 4.84 6.90 1.68
CA ASP A 135 3.64 6.15 2.08
C ASP A 135 3.66 5.82 3.58
N GLY A 136 4.77 6.10 4.28
CA GLY A 136 5.00 5.73 5.66
C GLY A 136 3.99 6.33 6.63
N PHE A 137 3.66 7.60 6.48
CA PHE A 137 2.62 8.23 7.30
C PHE A 137 1.26 7.54 7.13
N ILE A 138 0.87 7.27 5.88
CA ILE A 138 -0.41 6.65 5.52
C ILE A 138 -0.48 5.20 6.01
N MET A 139 0.63 4.47 5.90
CA MET A 139 0.79 3.14 6.46
C MET A 139 0.66 3.13 7.99
N GLY A 140 1.20 4.15 8.66
CA GLY A 140 1.05 4.32 10.11
C GLY A 140 -0.40 4.56 10.53
N LEU A 141 -1.13 5.43 9.82
CA LEU A 141 -2.55 5.67 10.09
C LEU A 141 -3.38 4.38 9.88
N ALA A 142 -3.15 3.69 8.78
CA ALA A 142 -3.83 2.43 8.49
C ALA A 142 -3.52 1.37 9.56
N TYR A 143 -2.27 1.30 10.03
CA TYR A 143 -1.86 0.39 11.10
C TYR A 143 -2.62 0.65 12.40
N ILE A 144 -2.70 1.91 12.85
CA ILE A 144 -3.42 2.26 14.09
C ILE A 144 -4.92 1.90 13.96
N LEU A 145 -5.55 2.20 12.81
CA LEU A 145 -6.95 1.84 12.57
C LEU A 145 -7.17 0.32 12.56
N THR A 146 -6.22 -0.45 12.02
CA THR A 146 -6.30 -1.92 12.02
C THR A 146 -6.13 -2.49 13.42
N VAL A 147 -5.13 -2.03 14.18
CA VAL A 147 -4.85 -2.50 15.54
C VAL A 147 -6.04 -2.26 16.46
N LEU A 148 -6.65 -1.08 16.37
CA LEU A 148 -7.79 -0.68 17.22
C LEU A 148 -9.16 -1.10 16.65
N ASN A 149 -9.19 -1.80 15.52
CA ASN A 149 -10.41 -2.20 14.81
C ASN A 149 -11.38 -1.04 14.53
N LEU A 150 -10.85 0.10 14.06
CA LEU A 150 -11.61 1.35 13.86
C LEU A 150 -12.07 1.59 12.41
N TRP A 151 -11.84 0.61 11.52
CA TRP A 151 -12.22 0.72 10.11
C TRP A 151 -13.72 0.93 9.88
N PRO A 152 -14.65 0.26 10.60
CA PRO A 152 -16.08 0.49 10.42
C PRO A 152 -16.48 1.93 10.77
N GLN A 153 -16.01 2.45 11.91
CA GLN A 153 -16.30 3.81 12.38
C GLN A 153 -15.71 4.84 11.41
N PHE A 154 -14.48 4.65 10.97
CA PHE A 154 -13.86 5.53 9.97
C PHE A 154 -14.62 5.50 8.63
N SER A 155 -15.02 4.31 8.15
CA SER A 155 -15.74 4.17 6.88
C SER A 155 -17.09 4.90 6.90
N SER A 156 -17.77 4.94 8.05
CA SER A 156 -19.03 5.67 8.22
C SER A 156 -18.92 7.18 7.98
N LEU A 157 -17.72 7.76 8.20
CA LEU A 157 -17.48 9.19 7.96
C LEU A 157 -17.55 9.57 6.48
N ASN A 158 -17.41 8.60 5.56
CA ASN A 158 -17.36 8.86 4.11
C ASN A 158 -16.36 9.99 3.76
N TRP A 159 -15.23 10.04 4.47
CA TRP A 159 -14.33 11.19 4.48
C TRP A 159 -13.78 11.54 3.09
N PHE A 160 -13.25 10.54 2.38
CA PHE A 160 -12.70 10.73 1.04
C PHE A 160 -13.75 11.26 0.05
N ARG A 161 -14.98 10.76 0.14
CA ARG A 161 -16.10 11.25 -0.68
C ARG A 161 -16.44 12.70 -0.35
N SER A 162 -16.40 13.06 0.94
CA SER A 162 -16.65 14.44 1.40
C SER A 162 -15.62 15.42 0.85
N ILE A 163 -14.33 15.02 0.81
CA ILE A 163 -13.27 15.83 0.20
C ILE A 163 -13.47 15.98 -1.30
N SER A 164 -13.78 14.89 -2.03
CA SER A 164 -14.06 14.99 -3.47
C SER A 164 -15.22 15.95 -3.75
N LYS A 165 -16.31 15.85 -2.99
CA LYS A 165 -17.46 16.76 -3.13
C LYS A 165 -17.10 18.22 -2.81
N LYS A 166 -16.25 18.45 -1.82
CA LYS A 166 -15.76 19.80 -1.49
C LYS A 166 -14.92 20.36 -2.64
N CYS A 167 -13.95 19.59 -3.15
CA CYS A 167 -13.13 20.02 -4.27
C CYS A 167 -13.98 20.38 -5.50
N THR A 168 -14.97 19.56 -5.86
CA THR A 168 -15.86 19.87 -6.99
C THR A 168 -16.63 21.18 -6.79
N ALA A 169 -17.17 21.42 -5.59
CA ALA A 169 -17.85 22.67 -5.28
C ALA A 169 -16.90 23.88 -5.33
N ASP A 170 -15.67 23.73 -4.84
CA ASP A 170 -14.64 24.77 -4.87
C ASP A 170 -14.22 25.08 -6.33
N TYR A 171 -14.17 24.10 -7.23
CA TYR A 171 -13.94 24.34 -8.66
C TYR A 171 -15.07 25.12 -9.33
N GLU A 172 -16.31 24.76 -9.05
CA GLU A 172 -17.47 25.46 -9.59
C GLU A 172 -17.45 26.93 -9.14
N ALA A 173 -17.19 27.18 -7.86
CA ALA A 173 -17.05 28.54 -7.33
C ALA A 173 -15.91 29.33 -7.99
N LEU A 174 -14.73 28.72 -8.18
CA LEU A 174 -13.61 29.36 -8.87
C LEU A 174 -13.89 29.62 -10.36
N THR A 175 -14.69 28.77 -11.00
CA THR A 175 -15.08 28.94 -12.41
C THR A 175 -16.02 30.12 -12.59
N GLU A 176 -16.95 30.32 -11.65
CA GLU A 176 -17.80 31.52 -11.62
C GLU A 176 -17.01 32.79 -11.26
N GLU A 177 -16.03 32.70 -10.33
CA GLU A 177 -15.09 33.80 -10.04
C GLU A 177 -14.28 34.18 -11.29
N MET A 178 -13.86 33.20 -12.11
CA MET A 178 -13.11 33.45 -13.35
C MET A 178 -13.91 34.27 -14.37
N LYS A 179 -15.22 34.05 -14.48
CA LYS A 179 -16.10 34.78 -15.41
C LYS A 179 -16.31 36.24 -15.01
N THR A 180 -16.20 36.54 -13.72
CA THR A 180 -16.54 37.85 -13.14
C THR A 180 -15.33 38.66 -12.68
N SER A 181 -14.16 38.01 -12.53
CA SER A 181 -12.96 38.63 -11.96
C SER A 181 -12.17 39.50 -12.96
N LYS A 182 -11.66 40.62 -12.46
CA LYS A 182 -10.72 41.51 -13.17
C LYS A 182 -9.26 41.04 -13.07
N ASP A 183 -8.97 40.05 -12.22
CA ASP A 183 -7.63 39.46 -12.05
C ASP A 183 -7.65 37.96 -12.39
N PRO A 184 -7.52 37.60 -13.68
CA PRO A 184 -7.55 36.21 -14.12
C PRO A 184 -6.32 35.41 -13.64
N ARG A 185 -5.21 36.08 -13.31
CA ARG A 185 -3.97 35.40 -12.87
C ARG A 185 -4.13 34.80 -11.48
N ASN A 186 -4.79 35.51 -10.57
CA ASN A 186 -5.04 35.03 -9.22
C ASN A 186 -5.96 33.80 -9.22
N VAL A 187 -7.05 33.85 -9.97
CA VAL A 187 -7.99 32.73 -10.11
C VAL A 187 -7.29 31.51 -10.70
N HIS A 188 -6.46 31.68 -11.73
CA HIS A 188 -5.69 30.58 -12.31
C HIS A 188 -4.75 29.91 -11.30
N LEU A 189 -4.10 30.68 -10.43
CA LEU A 189 -3.24 30.15 -9.37
C LEU A 189 -4.03 29.38 -8.32
N LYS A 190 -5.21 29.87 -7.91
CA LYS A 190 -6.11 29.17 -6.99
C LYS A 190 -6.56 27.83 -7.59
N THR A 191 -6.98 27.83 -8.86
CA THR A 191 -7.39 26.61 -9.57
C THR A 191 -6.25 25.60 -9.67
N ALA A 192 -5.04 26.03 -10.00
CA ALA A 192 -3.88 25.14 -10.06
C ALA A 192 -3.53 24.53 -8.69
N ARG A 193 -3.67 25.30 -7.60
CA ARG A 193 -3.49 24.80 -6.23
C ARG A 193 -4.56 23.79 -5.84
N LEU A 194 -5.82 24.04 -6.18
CA LEU A 194 -6.92 23.12 -5.93
C LEU A 194 -6.73 21.80 -6.69
N GLN A 195 -6.32 21.86 -7.96
CA GLN A 195 -5.94 20.69 -8.77
C GLN A 195 -4.81 19.88 -8.15
N ALA A 196 -3.78 20.57 -7.65
CA ALA A 196 -2.68 19.92 -6.99
C ALA A 196 -3.14 19.22 -5.70
N PHE A 197 -3.96 19.88 -4.88
CA PHE A 197 -4.53 19.33 -3.65
C PHE A 197 -5.40 18.10 -3.90
N GLU A 198 -6.35 18.20 -4.82
CA GLU A 198 -7.24 17.09 -5.18
C GLU A 198 -6.46 15.86 -5.67
N ARG A 199 -5.45 16.08 -6.53
CA ARG A 199 -4.60 14.99 -7.04
C ARG A 199 -3.86 14.28 -5.92
N GLU A 200 -3.25 15.04 -5.01
CA GLU A 200 -2.54 14.46 -3.86
C GLU A 200 -3.49 13.71 -2.92
N PHE A 201 -4.68 14.25 -2.69
CA PHE A 201 -5.69 13.58 -1.86
C PHE A 201 -6.16 12.27 -2.49
N LYS A 202 -6.29 12.23 -3.81
CA LYS A 202 -6.64 11.02 -4.56
C LYS A 202 -5.53 9.96 -4.45
N LEU A 203 -4.27 10.35 -4.60
CA LEU A 203 -3.13 9.45 -4.38
C LEU A 203 -3.11 8.91 -2.95
N LEU A 204 -3.33 9.79 -1.96
CA LEU A 204 -3.46 9.41 -0.56
C LEU A 204 -4.55 8.35 -0.37
N SER A 205 -5.73 8.53 -0.98
CA SER A 205 -6.84 7.59 -0.86
C SER A 205 -6.49 6.20 -1.40
N TYR A 206 -5.75 6.12 -2.51
CA TYR A 206 -5.29 4.84 -3.08
C TYR A 206 -4.26 4.16 -2.19
N THR A 207 -3.27 4.92 -1.70
CA THR A 207 -2.27 4.40 -0.77
C THR A 207 -2.94 3.90 0.52
N PHE A 208 -3.91 4.64 1.04
CA PHE A 208 -4.62 4.28 2.26
C PHE A 208 -5.49 3.03 2.09
N GLN A 209 -6.22 2.91 0.98
CA GLN A 209 -6.98 1.71 0.68
C GLN A 209 -6.07 0.50 0.48
N SER A 210 -4.93 0.68 -0.18
CA SER A 210 -3.99 -0.41 -0.35
C SER A 210 -3.30 -0.79 0.96
N ALA A 211 -3.01 0.18 1.84
CA ALA A 211 -2.50 -0.05 3.19
C ALA A 211 -3.49 -0.89 4.02
N ARG A 212 -4.78 -0.59 3.91
CA ARG A 212 -5.85 -1.38 4.54
C ARG A 212 -5.82 -2.85 4.09
N VAL A 213 -5.68 -3.11 2.79
CA VAL A 213 -5.60 -4.49 2.24
C VAL A 213 -4.31 -5.19 2.64
N PHE A 214 -3.19 -4.46 2.73
CA PHE A 214 -1.93 -5.03 3.18
C PHE A 214 -1.97 -5.46 4.66
N LEU A 215 -2.69 -4.67 5.48
CA LEU A 215 -2.83 -4.91 6.92
C LEU A 215 -4.06 -5.74 7.30
N SER A 216 -4.98 -6.00 6.36
CA SER A 216 -6.10 -6.89 6.61
C SER A 216 -5.53 -8.28 6.82
N ILE A 217 -5.65 -8.74 8.06
CA ILE A 217 -5.43 -10.12 8.42
C ILE A 217 -6.58 -10.85 7.76
N ASP A 218 -6.31 -11.68 6.74
CA ASP A 218 -7.25 -12.72 6.34
C ASP A 218 -7.50 -13.51 7.63
N GLU A 219 -8.69 -13.36 8.22
CA GLU A 219 -9.22 -14.32 9.17
C GLU A 219 -9.35 -15.59 8.36
N ASP A 220 -8.37 -16.48 8.51
CA ASP A 220 -8.43 -17.81 7.96
C ASP A 220 -9.72 -18.42 8.53
N VAL A 221 -10.76 -18.45 7.70
CA VAL A 221 -12.05 -19.06 8.03
C VAL A 221 -11.74 -20.52 8.35
N GLU A 222 -11.91 -20.87 9.63
CA GLU A 222 -11.85 -22.27 10.12
C GLU A 222 -12.79 -23.19 9.33
#